data_AF-A0A6S7KWC0-F1
#
_entry.id   AF-A0A6S7KWC0-F1
#
_cell.length_a   1.000
_cell.length_b   1.000
_cell.length_c   1.000
_cell.angle_alpha   90.00
_cell.angle_beta   90.00
_cell.angle_gamma   90.00
#
_symmetry.space_group_name_H-M   'P 1'
#
loop_
_entity.id
_entity.type
_entity.pdbx_description
1 polymer ?
#
loop_
_entity_poly.entity_id
_entity_poly.type
_entity_poly.pdbx_seq_one_letter_code
_entity_poly.pdbx_strand_id
1 'polypeptide(L)'
;MFCTSCGVVCIEEANFCHECGSRINVVVDNFEYNRDNIDNIIEEYFYHGYRYHDIVGLLAKHHGVQIHVRTLKRKLKELGLKQRETDFDEQAVRMCIEKEMQDAGSLAGYRYIWHAVRLTHHLIVPRGVVSAIMREIDPDGVRERKARRLRRRTYVSFGPNFAWHIDGYDKLKPYGFPIHGCICGYSRWIIWLEVVKSNNNPKIPARLFLDAVGNLKGCPRVVRSDCGTENVLIAGMQSYFRAHGNAEYAGVKAHQCGSSPSNQRIEGWWSFFRRSNSTWWINIFKDMSDSGILELGTINQIYKFGR
;
A
#
# COMPACT_ATOMS: atom_id res chain seq x y z
N MET A 1 5.19 11.73 -49.40
CA MET A 1 6.27 11.78 -48.37
C MET A 1 7.02 10.45 -48.32
N PHE A 2 8.27 10.38 -47.86
CA PHE A 2 8.98 9.11 -47.66
C PHE A 2 9.35 8.91 -46.19
N CYS A 3 9.30 7.67 -45.71
CA CYS A 3 9.65 7.35 -44.33
C CYS A 3 11.17 7.43 -44.14
N THR A 4 11.63 8.25 -43.20
CA THR A 4 13.07 8.40 -42.88
C THR A 4 13.68 7.18 -42.17
N SER A 5 12.86 6.26 -41.63
CA SER A 5 13.34 5.02 -41.01
C SER A 5 13.54 3.87 -42.00
N CYS A 6 12.66 3.70 -42.99
CA CYS A 6 12.69 2.55 -43.89
C CYS A 6 12.72 2.90 -45.39
N GLY A 7 12.67 4.17 -45.76
CA GLY A 7 12.76 4.65 -47.15
C GLY A 7 11.50 4.46 -47.99
N VAL A 8 10.43 3.89 -47.43
CA VAL A 8 9.18 3.61 -48.17
C VAL A 8 8.40 4.90 -48.46
N VAL A 9 7.90 5.04 -49.69
CA VAL A 9 7.02 6.15 -50.08
C VAL A 9 5.66 5.96 -49.43
N CYS A 10 5.25 6.94 -48.64
CA CYS A 10 4.00 6.95 -47.91
C CYS A 10 3.04 8.00 -48.50
N ILE A 11 1.74 7.69 -48.41
CA ILE A 11 0.63 8.55 -48.84
C ILE A 11 0.74 9.89 -48.09
N GLU A 12 0.47 11.00 -48.78
CA GLU A 12 0.72 12.36 -48.26
C GLU A 12 -0.05 12.69 -46.96
N GLU A 13 -1.18 12.02 -46.71
CA GLU A 13 -2.02 12.21 -45.53
C GLU A 13 -1.69 11.26 -44.37
N ALA A 14 -0.72 10.35 -44.54
CA ALA A 14 -0.40 9.34 -43.54
C ALA A 14 0.44 9.92 -42.39
N ASN A 15 -0.09 9.85 -41.16
CA ASN A 15 0.66 10.23 -39.95
C ASN A 15 1.72 9.19 -39.54
N PHE A 16 1.59 7.95 -40.01
CA PHE A 16 2.47 6.82 -39.68
C PHE A 16 2.80 6.00 -40.94
N CYS A 17 4.01 5.47 -40.99
CA CYS A 17 4.46 4.57 -42.05
C CYS A 17 3.71 3.23 -41.92
N HIS A 18 3.10 2.79 -43.03
CA HIS A 18 2.37 1.52 -43.08
C HIS A 18 3.29 0.30 -42.95
N GLU A 19 4.58 0.44 -43.27
CA GLU A 19 5.53 -0.67 -43.24
C GLU A 19 6.20 -0.83 -41.87
N CYS A 20 6.70 0.25 -41.27
CA CYS A 20 7.49 0.18 -40.03
C CYS A 20 6.84 0.86 -38.82
N GLY A 21 5.68 1.48 -38.98
CA GLY A 21 4.96 2.17 -37.89
C GLY A 21 5.58 3.50 -37.44
N SER A 22 6.68 3.96 -38.04
CA SER A 22 7.32 5.24 -37.70
C SER A 22 6.43 6.43 -38.06
N ARG A 23 6.35 7.43 -37.17
CA ARG A 23 5.56 8.65 -37.39
C ARG A 23 6.21 9.51 -38.48
N ILE A 24 5.45 9.91 -39.51
CA ILE A 24 5.97 10.60 -40.71
C ILE A 24 5.98 12.13 -40.50
N ASN A 25 4.98 12.65 -39.80
CA ASN A 25 4.88 14.07 -39.45
C ASN A 25 5.57 14.34 -38.10
N VAL A 26 6.89 14.53 -38.12
CA VAL A 26 7.59 15.22 -37.03
C VAL A 26 7.66 16.69 -37.44
N VAL A 27 6.67 17.48 -37.02
CA VAL A 27 6.89 18.92 -36.87
C VAL A 27 7.98 19.02 -35.82
N VAL A 28 9.21 19.28 -36.26
CA VAL A 28 10.30 19.66 -35.37
C VAL A 28 9.95 21.09 -34.96
N ASP A 29 9.20 21.22 -33.86
CA ASP A 29 9.08 22.51 -33.20
C ASP A 29 10.50 22.95 -32.83
N ASN A 30 11.02 23.93 -33.58
CA ASN A 30 12.25 24.64 -33.25
C ASN A 30 11.98 25.45 -31.98
N PHE A 31 11.99 24.78 -30.82
CA PHE A 31 12.15 25.46 -29.55
C PHE A 31 13.60 25.94 -29.48
N GLU A 32 13.75 27.26 -29.57
CA GLU A 32 15.01 27.95 -29.35
C GLU A 32 15.45 27.71 -27.90
N TYR A 33 16.26 26.66 -27.67
CA TYR A 33 16.77 26.34 -26.34
C TYR A 33 17.79 27.40 -25.93
N ASN A 34 17.37 28.25 -25.00
CA ASN A 34 18.27 29.18 -24.33
C ASN A 34 19.36 28.38 -23.59
N ARG A 35 20.62 28.83 -23.65
CA ARG A 35 21.79 28.09 -23.13
C ARG A 35 21.66 27.78 -21.64
N ASP A 36 21.05 28.70 -20.89
CA ASP A 36 20.79 28.58 -19.45
C ASP A 36 19.76 27.47 -19.11
N ASN A 37 18.86 27.14 -20.04
CA ASN A 37 17.88 26.07 -19.85
C ASN A 37 18.52 24.68 -19.95
N ILE A 38 19.48 24.51 -20.87
CA ILE A 38 20.18 23.23 -21.06
C ILE A 38 21.06 22.89 -19.85
N ASP A 39 21.72 23.90 -19.25
CA ASP A 39 22.59 23.68 -18.11
C ASP A 39 21.80 23.28 -16.85
N ASN A 40 20.64 23.90 -16.60
CA ASN A 40 19.72 23.49 -15.54
C ASN A 40 19.23 22.04 -15.70
N ILE A 41 18.89 21.63 -16.92
CA ILE A 41 18.44 20.24 -17.21
C ILE A 41 19.59 19.24 -17.00
N ILE A 42 20.82 19.61 -17.38
CA ILE A 42 22.01 18.80 -17.15
C ILE A 42 22.26 18.63 -15.66
N GLU A 43 22.12 19.70 -14.87
CA GLU A 43 22.24 19.65 -13.40
C GLU A 43 21.20 18.72 -12.79
N GLU A 44 19.93 18.85 -13.17
CA GLU A 44 18.84 18.01 -12.66
C GLU A 44 19.12 16.52 -12.92
N TYR A 45 19.45 16.16 -14.16
CA TYR A 45 19.79 14.77 -14.51
C TYR A 45 21.06 14.27 -13.81
N PHE A 46 22.01 15.15 -13.54
CA PHE A 46 23.20 14.82 -12.78
C PHE A 46 22.86 14.52 -11.30
N TYR A 47 21.98 15.30 -10.67
CA TYR A 47 21.53 15.05 -9.29
C TYR A 47 20.64 13.81 -9.18
N HIS A 48 19.86 13.48 -10.21
CA HIS A 48 19.17 12.18 -10.30
C HIS A 48 20.11 10.97 -10.40
N GLY A 49 21.38 11.19 -10.71
CA GLY A 49 22.39 10.13 -10.71
C GLY A 49 22.40 9.24 -11.93
N TYR A 50 21.86 9.73 -13.05
CA TYR A 50 22.02 9.10 -14.35
C TYR A 50 23.50 9.01 -14.75
N ARG A 51 23.87 7.95 -15.48
CA ARG A 51 25.23 7.84 -16.03
C ARG A 51 25.36 8.79 -17.21
N TYR A 52 26.59 9.17 -17.56
CA TYR A 52 26.81 10.17 -18.61
C TYR A 52 26.18 9.82 -19.97
N HIS A 53 26.13 8.55 -20.34
CA HIS A 53 25.45 8.13 -21.57
C HIS A 53 23.93 8.20 -21.45
N ASP A 54 23.38 7.93 -20.26
CA ASP A 54 21.95 8.03 -19.98
C ASP A 54 21.51 9.50 -20.03
N ILE A 55 22.30 10.43 -19.48
CA ILE A 55 22.05 11.88 -19.56
C ILE A 55 22.03 12.36 -21.02
N VAL A 56 23.02 11.95 -21.83
CA VAL A 56 23.06 12.27 -23.26
C VAL A 56 21.83 11.71 -23.99
N GLY A 57 21.43 10.47 -23.69
CA GLY A 57 20.25 9.86 -24.27
C GLY A 57 18.94 10.56 -23.88
N LEU A 58 18.82 10.97 -22.62
CA LEU A 58 17.66 11.72 -22.12
C LEU A 58 17.56 13.10 -22.76
N LEU A 59 18.69 13.81 -22.89
CA LEU A 59 18.75 15.10 -23.59
C LEU A 59 18.33 14.98 -25.05
N ALA A 60 18.80 13.95 -25.76
CA ALA A 60 18.44 13.73 -27.16
C ALA A 60 16.96 13.34 -27.33
N LYS A 61 16.43 12.52 -26.42
CA LYS A 61 15.07 11.97 -26.53
C LYS A 61 13.97 12.92 -26.03
N HIS A 62 14.21 13.60 -24.91
CA HIS A 62 13.19 14.42 -24.24
C HIS A 62 13.34 15.91 -24.52
N HIS A 63 14.53 16.36 -24.92
CA HIS A 63 14.82 17.79 -25.12
C HIS A 63 15.33 18.10 -26.54
N GLY A 64 15.45 17.11 -27.42
CA GLY A 64 15.98 17.30 -28.77
C GLY A 64 17.44 17.74 -28.83
N VAL A 65 18.17 17.73 -27.70
CA VAL A 65 19.55 18.22 -27.60
C VAL A 65 20.52 17.07 -27.83
N GLN A 66 21.17 17.07 -29.00
CA GLN A 66 22.21 16.11 -29.35
C GLN A 66 23.57 16.62 -28.88
N ILE A 67 24.12 16.04 -27.80
CA ILE A 67 25.47 16.34 -27.34
C ILE A 67 26.30 15.07 -27.16
N HIS A 68 27.59 15.14 -27.46
CA HIS A 68 28.50 14.05 -27.14
C HIS A 68 28.85 14.04 -25.64
N VAL A 69 29.19 12.86 -25.11
CA VAL A 69 29.65 12.68 -23.73
C VAL A 69 30.83 13.60 -23.38
N ARG A 70 31.71 13.90 -24.35
CA ARG A 70 32.82 14.85 -24.18
C ARG A 70 32.31 16.27 -23.89
N THR A 71 31.27 16.70 -24.60
CA THR A 71 30.61 18.01 -24.41
C THR A 71 29.91 18.08 -23.06
N LEU A 72 29.21 17.00 -22.67
CA LEU A 72 28.60 16.88 -21.34
C LEU A 72 29.65 16.99 -20.22
N LYS A 73 30.77 16.27 -20.32
CA LYS A 73 31.86 16.34 -19.33
C LYS A 73 32.47 17.74 -19.22
N ARG A 74 32.56 18.49 -20.34
CA ARG A 74 33.03 19.87 -20.33
C ARG A 74 32.05 20.78 -19.61
N LYS A 75 30.75 20.69 -19.93
CA LYS A 75 29.69 21.45 -19.25
C LYS A 75 29.63 21.15 -17.76
N LEU A 76 29.68 19.88 -17.35
CA LEU A 76 29.75 19.50 -15.93
C LEU A 76 30.96 20.11 -15.22
N LYS A 77 32.11 20.24 -15.90
CA LYS A 77 33.29 20.91 -15.35
C LYS A 77 33.10 22.43 -15.23
N GLU A 78 32.47 23.06 -16.21
CA GLU A 78 32.12 24.48 -16.19
C GLU A 78 31.13 24.80 -15.05
N LEU A 79 30.18 23.90 -14.79
CA LEU A 79 29.21 23.98 -13.69
C LEU A 79 29.77 23.53 -12.33
N GLY A 80 31.06 23.14 -12.25
CA GLY A 80 31.69 22.68 -11.02
C GLY A 80 31.19 21.31 -10.50
N LEU A 81 30.32 20.62 -11.23
CA LEU A 81 29.69 19.38 -10.81
C LEU A 81 30.62 18.16 -10.93
N LYS A 82 31.03 17.61 -9.77
CA LYS A 82 31.87 16.41 -9.70
C LYS A 82 31.10 15.23 -9.13
N GLN A 83 31.25 14.06 -9.76
CA GLN A 83 30.56 12.83 -9.32
C GLN A 83 31.09 12.29 -7.98
N ARG A 84 32.31 12.69 -7.62
CA ARG A 84 32.99 12.34 -6.38
C ARG A 84 33.68 13.61 -5.87
N GLU A 85 33.00 14.31 -4.98
CA GLU A 85 33.60 15.39 -4.22
C GLU A 85 33.97 14.80 -2.85
N THR A 86 35.25 14.86 -2.50
CA THR A 86 35.77 14.40 -1.20
C THR A 86 35.74 15.51 -0.15
N ASP A 87 35.39 16.72 -0.56
CA ASP A 87 35.39 17.92 0.26
C ASP A 87 33.94 18.36 0.45
N PHE A 88 33.29 17.82 1.49
CA PHE A 88 31.94 18.18 1.89
C PHE A 88 31.97 18.58 3.37
N ASP A 89 31.29 19.66 3.71
CA ASP A 89 31.14 20.08 5.10
C ASP A 89 30.24 19.08 5.85
N GLU A 90 30.85 18.28 6.72
CA GLU A 90 30.18 17.27 7.52
C GLU A 90 29.08 17.88 8.42
N GLN A 91 29.26 19.11 8.89
CA GLN A 91 28.29 19.83 9.71
C GLN A 91 27.03 20.17 8.89
N ALA A 92 27.22 20.67 7.67
CA ALA A 92 26.11 20.97 6.75
C ALA A 92 25.34 19.71 6.34
N VAL A 93 26.04 18.60 6.11
CA VAL A 93 25.42 17.29 5.82
C VAL A 93 24.60 16.80 7.01
N ARG A 94 25.11 16.95 8.23
CA ARG A 94 24.40 16.58 9.47
C ARG A 94 23.09 17.35 9.63
N MET A 95 23.13 18.67 9.45
CA MET A 95 21.92 19.50 9.50
C MET A 95 20.87 19.11 8.45
N CYS A 96 21.30 18.80 7.22
CA CYS A 96 20.39 18.37 6.17
C CYS A 96 19.74 17.02 6.50
N ILE A 97 20.52 16.07 7.03
CA ILE A 97 20.01 14.77 7.48
C ILE A 97 19.00 14.96 8.61
N GLU A 98 19.30 15.78 9.61
CA GLU A 98 18.38 16.07 10.72
C GLU A 98 17.07 16.68 10.21
N LYS A 99 17.13 17.61 9.27
CA LYS A 99 15.94 18.22 8.65
C LYS A 99 15.07 17.20 7.91
N GLU A 100 15.68 16.30 7.13
CA GLU A 100 14.95 15.22 6.46
C GLU A 100 14.37 14.20 7.47
N MET A 101 14.98 14.06 8.64
CA MET A 101 14.55 13.12 9.68
C MET A 101 13.42 13.64 10.60
N GLN A 102 13.11 14.94 10.58
CA GLN A 102 12.06 15.51 11.45
C GLN A 102 10.65 15.02 11.11
N ASP A 103 10.39 14.61 9.86
CA ASP A 103 9.07 14.20 9.38
C ASP A 103 9.03 12.70 8.97
N ALA A 104 8.45 12.40 7.80
CA ALA A 104 8.32 11.04 7.27
C ALA A 104 9.67 10.32 7.06
N GLY A 105 10.78 11.07 7.00
CA GLY A 105 12.13 10.53 6.89
C GLY A 105 12.65 9.86 8.16
N SER A 106 12.04 10.10 9.33
CA SER A 106 12.36 9.37 10.59
C SER A 106 12.21 7.85 10.44
N LEU A 107 11.26 7.40 9.62
CA LEU A 107 11.00 5.99 9.34
C LEU A 107 11.81 5.45 8.16
N ALA A 108 12.48 6.34 7.41
CA ALA A 108 13.16 6.00 6.19
C ALA A 108 14.59 5.50 6.44
N GLY A 109 15.05 4.56 5.62
CA GLY A 109 16.41 4.04 5.71
C GLY A 109 17.43 5.03 5.14
N TYR A 110 18.71 4.83 5.46
CA TYR A 110 19.81 5.68 4.99
C TYR A 110 19.90 5.83 3.46
N ARG A 111 19.38 4.88 2.68
CA ARG A 111 19.33 4.99 1.22
C ARG A 111 18.35 6.05 0.75
N TYR A 112 17.21 6.17 1.43
CA TYR A 112 16.23 7.20 1.15
C TYR A 112 16.81 8.57 1.51
N ILE A 113 17.36 8.71 2.73
CA ILE A 113 17.97 9.97 3.16
C ILE A 113 19.14 10.36 2.25
N TRP A 114 19.99 9.42 1.85
CA TRP A 114 21.06 9.67 0.89
C TRP A 114 20.53 10.22 -0.45
N HIS A 115 19.39 9.72 -0.91
CA HIS A 115 18.77 10.20 -2.15
C HIS A 115 18.10 11.56 -1.95
N ALA A 116 17.42 11.78 -0.82
CA ALA A 116 16.79 13.05 -0.47
C ALA A 116 17.83 14.18 -0.30
N VAL A 117 18.94 13.91 0.40
CA VAL A 117 20.07 14.84 0.53
C VAL A 117 20.63 15.24 -0.84
N ARG A 118 20.70 14.29 -1.77
CA ARG A 118 21.19 14.54 -3.12
C ARG A 118 20.21 15.35 -3.98
N LEU A 119 18.91 15.09 -3.89
CA LEU A 119 17.90 15.75 -4.71
C LEU A 119 17.44 17.10 -4.15
N THR A 120 17.19 17.16 -2.84
CA THR A 120 16.61 18.32 -2.18
C THR A 120 17.66 19.36 -1.82
N HIS A 121 18.85 18.90 -1.43
CA HIS A 121 19.93 19.78 -0.94
C HIS A 121 21.10 19.87 -1.91
N HIS A 122 21.02 19.18 -3.07
CA HIS A 122 22.08 19.16 -4.09
C HIS A 122 23.46 18.74 -3.55
N LEU A 123 23.50 17.96 -2.47
CA LEU A 123 24.75 17.51 -1.83
C LEU A 123 25.12 16.09 -2.28
N ILE A 124 26.29 15.95 -2.90
CA ILE A 124 26.80 14.66 -3.40
C ILE A 124 27.66 14.02 -2.32
N VAL A 125 27.01 13.35 -1.39
CA VAL A 125 27.68 12.68 -0.26
C VAL A 125 27.82 11.18 -0.51
N PRO A 126 28.94 10.55 -0.13
CA PRO A 126 29.05 9.10 -0.14
C PRO A 126 28.00 8.43 0.77
N ARG A 127 27.40 7.33 0.31
CA ARG A 127 26.40 6.55 1.08
C ARG A 127 26.91 6.13 2.47
N GLY A 128 28.21 5.85 2.58
CA GLY A 128 28.84 5.45 3.84
C GLY A 128 28.78 6.53 4.91
N VAL A 129 29.00 7.79 4.52
CA VAL A 129 28.97 8.96 5.41
C VAL A 129 27.56 9.20 5.93
N VAL A 130 26.56 9.22 5.04
CA VAL A 130 25.13 9.32 5.46
C VAL A 130 24.76 8.19 6.41
N SER A 131 25.22 6.96 6.14
CA SER A 131 24.96 5.82 7.03
C SER A 131 25.68 5.92 8.39
N ALA A 132 26.83 6.59 8.46
CA ALA A 132 27.57 6.80 9.71
C ALA A 132 26.87 7.88 10.55
N ILE A 133 26.62 9.05 9.96
CA ILE A 133 25.93 10.18 10.60
C ILE A 133 24.54 9.75 11.10
N MET A 134 23.76 9.01 10.31
CA MET A 134 22.46 8.51 10.77
C MET A 134 22.56 7.52 11.95
N ARG A 135 23.67 6.78 12.08
CA ARG A 135 23.87 5.87 13.21
C ARG A 135 24.20 6.64 14.49
N GLU A 136 24.79 7.82 14.36
CA GLU A 136 25.06 8.73 15.47
C GLU A 136 23.80 9.49 15.90
N ILE A 137 23.01 9.97 14.94
CA ILE A 137 21.77 10.72 15.21
C ILE A 137 20.66 9.81 15.76
N ASP A 138 20.48 8.62 15.17
CA ASP A 138 19.40 7.68 15.50
C ASP A 138 19.92 6.24 15.66
N PRO A 139 20.71 5.97 16.72
CA PRO A 139 21.23 4.62 16.98
C PRO A 139 20.08 3.63 17.21
N ASP A 140 19.00 4.06 17.85
CA ASP A 140 17.82 3.24 18.16
C ASP A 140 17.05 2.86 16.90
N GLY A 141 16.62 3.82 16.09
CA GLY A 141 15.88 3.53 14.86
C GLY A 141 16.73 2.77 13.83
N VAL A 142 18.06 2.94 13.80
CA VAL A 142 18.96 2.07 13.02
C VAL A 142 18.97 0.64 13.55
N ARG A 143 19.04 0.43 14.89
CA ARG A 143 18.96 -0.90 15.51
C ARG A 143 17.61 -1.55 15.25
N GLU A 144 16.52 -0.82 15.41
CA GLU A 144 15.15 -1.28 15.16
C GLU A 144 14.95 -1.71 13.70
N ARG A 145 15.39 -0.88 12.74
CA ARG A 145 15.33 -1.22 11.31
C ARG A 145 16.17 -2.46 10.97
N LYS A 146 17.34 -2.62 11.58
CA LYS A 146 18.17 -3.84 11.43
C LYS A 146 17.53 -5.08 12.01
N ALA A 147 16.74 -4.95 13.08
CA ALA A 147 16.04 -6.08 13.70
C ALA A 147 14.95 -6.70 12.81
N ARG A 148 14.53 -6.02 11.73
CA ARG A 148 13.46 -6.45 10.80
C ARG A 148 12.17 -6.84 11.52
N ARG A 149 11.91 -6.28 12.70
CA ARG A 149 10.70 -6.54 13.48
C ARG A 149 9.63 -5.56 13.06
N LEU A 150 8.50 -6.08 12.60
CA LEU A 150 7.34 -5.25 12.27
C LEU A 150 6.83 -4.58 13.55
N ARG A 151 6.83 -3.24 13.60
CA ARG A 151 6.31 -2.49 14.77
C ARG A 151 4.81 -2.72 14.86
N ARG A 152 4.37 -3.59 15.78
CA ARG A 152 2.95 -3.77 16.08
C ARG A 152 2.45 -2.49 16.74
N ARG A 153 1.53 -1.78 16.10
CA ARG A 153 0.85 -0.64 16.73
C ARG A 153 0.06 -1.15 17.93
N THR A 154 0.23 -0.52 19.09
CA THR A 154 -0.58 -0.83 20.27
C THR A 154 -2.03 -0.47 19.95
N TYR A 155 -2.92 -1.46 19.99
CA TYR A 155 -4.35 -1.22 19.87
C TYR A 155 -4.85 -0.55 21.15
N VAL A 156 -5.48 0.62 21.01
CA VAL A 156 -6.08 1.39 22.11
C VAL A 156 -7.60 1.40 21.92
N SER A 157 -8.34 1.12 22.99
CA SER A 157 -9.80 1.27 23.04
C SER A 157 -10.18 1.91 24.37
N PHE A 158 -11.11 2.86 24.34
CA PHE A 158 -11.42 3.73 25.48
C PHE A 158 -12.40 3.11 26.49
N GLY A 159 -12.92 1.91 26.23
CA GLY A 159 -13.79 1.18 27.16
C GLY A 159 -14.61 0.09 26.49
N PRO A 160 -15.39 -0.69 27.28
CA PRO A 160 -16.36 -1.66 26.73
C PRO A 160 -17.33 -0.98 25.76
N ASN A 161 -17.74 -1.70 24.71
CA ASN A 161 -18.62 -1.18 23.65
C ASN A 161 -18.12 0.08 22.92
N PHE A 162 -16.85 0.45 23.09
CA PHE A 162 -16.25 1.50 22.27
C PHE A 162 -16.16 1.05 20.80
N ALA A 163 -15.55 -0.11 20.56
CA ALA A 163 -15.43 -0.69 19.22
C ALA A 163 -15.83 -2.16 19.24
N TRP A 164 -16.70 -2.56 18.32
CA TRP A 164 -17.02 -3.96 18.02
C TRP A 164 -16.34 -4.36 16.72
N HIS A 165 -15.60 -5.46 16.75
CA HIS A 165 -14.88 -6.00 15.60
C HIS A 165 -15.65 -7.20 15.07
N ILE A 166 -16.11 -7.10 13.84
CA ILE A 166 -16.98 -8.09 13.19
C ILE A 166 -16.22 -8.71 12.03
N ASP A 167 -16.28 -10.02 11.87
CA ASP A 167 -15.67 -10.74 10.76
C ASP A 167 -16.25 -12.15 10.61
N GLY A 168 -16.07 -12.74 9.44
CA GLY A 168 -16.47 -14.10 9.14
C GLY A 168 -15.28 -15.04 8.92
N TYR A 169 -15.44 -16.27 9.39
CA TYR A 169 -14.44 -17.31 9.36
C TYR A 169 -14.78 -18.39 8.34
N ASP A 170 -14.08 -18.32 7.21
CA ASP A 170 -14.39 -19.13 6.03
C ASP A 170 -13.61 -20.47 5.95
N LYS A 171 -12.72 -20.78 6.90
CA LYS A 171 -11.88 -22.00 6.79
C LYS A 171 -12.67 -23.31 6.90
N LEU A 172 -13.83 -23.27 7.54
CA LEU A 172 -14.77 -24.40 7.67
C LEU A 172 -15.92 -24.33 6.66
N LYS A 173 -16.00 -23.27 5.85
CA LYS A 173 -17.01 -23.08 4.81
C LYS A 173 -17.04 -24.19 3.76
N PRO A 174 -15.90 -24.77 3.30
CA PRO A 174 -15.92 -25.90 2.36
C PRO A 174 -16.69 -27.12 2.89
N TYR A 175 -16.77 -27.27 4.22
CA TYR A 175 -17.47 -28.35 4.91
C TYR A 175 -18.89 -27.98 5.34
N GLY A 176 -19.40 -26.82 4.92
CA GLY A 176 -20.75 -26.35 5.24
C GLY A 176 -20.90 -25.61 6.57
N PHE A 177 -19.79 -25.28 7.25
CA PHE A 177 -19.81 -24.60 8.55
C PHE A 177 -19.10 -23.24 8.51
N PRO A 178 -19.56 -22.25 7.73
CA PRO A 178 -19.05 -20.90 7.87
C PRO A 178 -19.44 -20.35 9.26
N ILE A 179 -18.50 -19.71 9.94
CA ILE A 179 -18.72 -19.14 11.28
C ILE A 179 -18.65 -17.63 11.15
N HIS A 180 -19.53 -16.91 11.82
CA HIS A 180 -19.46 -15.45 11.90
C HIS A 180 -19.30 -15.03 13.36
N GLY A 181 -18.41 -14.06 13.61
CA GLY A 181 -18.03 -13.66 14.95
C GLY A 181 -18.02 -12.15 15.15
N CYS A 182 -18.23 -11.75 16.39
CA CYS A 182 -17.96 -10.39 16.84
C CYS A 182 -17.31 -10.38 18.21
N ILE A 183 -16.33 -9.49 18.37
CA ILE A 183 -15.58 -9.32 19.60
C ILE A 183 -15.52 -7.85 20.03
N CYS A 184 -15.66 -7.62 21.33
CA CYS A 184 -15.45 -6.30 21.91
C CYS A 184 -13.96 -5.94 21.88
N GLY A 185 -13.64 -4.79 21.28
CA GLY A 185 -12.27 -4.30 21.12
C GLY A 185 -11.54 -4.05 22.45
N TYR A 186 -12.26 -3.67 23.50
CA TYR A 186 -11.70 -3.43 24.83
C TYR A 186 -11.55 -4.71 25.64
N SER A 187 -12.66 -5.34 26.00
CA SER A 187 -12.68 -6.49 26.93
C SER A 187 -12.27 -7.81 26.29
N ARG A 188 -12.21 -7.89 24.96
CA ARG A 188 -12.03 -9.15 24.20
C ARG A 188 -13.15 -10.16 24.42
N TRP A 189 -14.27 -9.71 24.99
CA TRP A 189 -15.46 -10.53 25.15
C TRP A 189 -16.08 -10.81 23.78
N ILE A 190 -16.41 -12.08 23.53
CA ILE A 190 -17.09 -12.53 22.32
C ILE A 190 -18.56 -12.17 22.48
N ILE A 191 -19.05 -11.33 21.58
CA ILE A 191 -20.44 -10.84 21.60
C ILE A 191 -21.35 -11.87 20.97
N TRP A 192 -20.92 -12.42 19.84
CA TRP A 192 -21.50 -13.60 19.23
C TRP A 192 -20.44 -14.38 18.47
N LEU A 193 -20.69 -15.68 18.32
CA LEU A 193 -19.87 -16.60 17.54
C LEU A 193 -20.79 -17.73 17.09
N GLU A 194 -21.27 -17.65 15.85
CA GLU A 194 -22.34 -18.51 15.36
C GLU A 194 -21.96 -19.17 14.03
N VAL A 195 -22.34 -20.45 13.88
CA VAL A 195 -22.33 -21.11 12.58
C VAL A 195 -23.50 -20.58 11.77
N VAL A 196 -23.24 -20.05 10.59
CA VAL A 196 -24.24 -19.41 9.73
C VAL A 196 -24.51 -20.24 8.48
N LYS A 197 -25.64 -19.98 7.82
CA LYS A 197 -25.98 -20.62 6.54
C LYS A 197 -25.09 -20.14 5.39
N SER A 198 -24.68 -18.88 5.43
CA SER A 198 -23.81 -18.27 4.43
C SER A 198 -23.16 -17.02 5.02
N ASN A 199 -21.87 -16.84 4.74
CA ASN A 199 -21.15 -15.62 5.10
C ASN A 199 -21.23 -14.52 4.02
N ASN A 200 -21.81 -14.84 2.85
CA ASN A 200 -21.88 -13.92 1.71
C ASN A 200 -23.20 -13.13 1.67
N ASN A 201 -24.20 -13.50 2.49
CA ASN A 201 -25.50 -12.85 2.49
C ASN A 201 -25.53 -11.76 3.57
N PRO A 202 -25.63 -10.47 3.23
CA PRO A 202 -25.54 -9.38 4.19
C PRO A 202 -26.65 -9.38 5.24
N LYS A 203 -27.79 -10.06 4.99
CA LYS A 203 -28.90 -10.16 5.95
C LYS A 203 -28.54 -10.96 7.20
N ILE A 204 -27.64 -11.93 7.07
CA ILE A 204 -27.21 -12.79 8.17
C ILE A 204 -26.39 -12.02 9.21
N PRO A 205 -25.26 -11.39 8.86
CA PRO A 205 -24.47 -10.64 9.84
C PRO A 205 -25.24 -9.42 10.37
N ALA A 206 -26.09 -8.80 9.56
CA ALA A 206 -26.99 -7.74 10.00
C ALA A 206 -28.00 -8.20 11.06
N ARG A 207 -28.59 -9.40 10.90
CA ARG A 207 -29.47 -9.98 11.93
C ARG A 207 -28.70 -10.22 13.24
N LEU A 208 -27.53 -10.86 13.18
CA LEU A 208 -26.70 -11.13 14.37
C LEU A 208 -26.36 -9.83 15.10
N PHE A 209 -26.04 -8.77 14.35
CA PHE A 209 -25.78 -7.46 14.91
C PHE A 209 -27.01 -6.86 15.60
N LEU A 210 -28.19 -6.91 14.97
CA LEU A 210 -29.44 -6.43 15.58
C LEU A 210 -29.80 -7.21 16.84
N ASP A 211 -29.70 -8.54 16.79
CA ASP A 211 -29.98 -9.42 17.92
C ASP A 211 -29.03 -9.09 19.09
N ALA A 212 -27.74 -8.88 18.81
CA ALA A 212 -26.75 -8.49 19.81
C ALA A 212 -27.04 -7.11 20.44
N VAL A 213 -27.38 -6.11 19.63
CA VAL A 213 -27.75 -4.77 20.12
C VAL A 213 -29.01 -4.82 20.99
N GLY A 214 -30.02 -5.59 20.57
CA GLY A 214 -31.26 -5.78 21.32
C GLY A 214 -31.03 -6.49 22.66
N ASN A 215 -30.27 -7.58 22.64
CA ASN A 215 -29.96 -8.38 23.83
C ASN A 215 -29.11 -7.61 24.85
N LEU A 216 -28.11 -6.86 24.38
CA LEU A 216 -27.25 -6.04 25.24
C LEU A 216 -27.90 -4.71 25.64
N LYS A 217 -29.07 -4.38 25.07
CA LYS A 217 -29.77 -3.11 25.25
C LYS A 217 -28.84 -1.91 25.01
N GLY A 218 -27.91 -2.04 24.06
CA GLY A 218 -26.83 -1.10 23.86
C GLY A 218 -26.11 -1.28 22.53
N CYS A 219 -25.72 -0.17 21.91
CA CYS A 219 -25.06 -0.13 20.61
C CYS A 219 -23.62 0.39 20.75
N PRO A 220 -22.63 -0.20 20.04
CA PRO A 220 -21.26 0.26 20.13
C PRO A 220 -21.09 1.69 19.58
N ARG A 221 -20.03 2.39 20.03
CA ARG A 221 -19.68 3.69 19.42
C ARG A 221 -19.21 3.52 17.99
N VAL A 222 -18.41 2.49 17.73
CA VAL A 222 -17.84 2.17 16.43
C VAL A 222 -18.01 0.68 16.14
N VAL A 223 -18.41 0.36 14.91
CA VAL A 223 -18.30 -0.99 14.35
C VAL A 223 -17.14 -1.01 13.37
N ARG A 224 -16.28 -2.02 13.48
CA ARG A 224 -15.15 -2.29 12.61
C ARG A 224 -15.40 -3.58 11.86
N SER A 225 -15.27 -3.54 10.55
CA SER A 225 -15.39 -4.69 9.67
C SER A 225 -14.42 -4.57 8.50
N ASP A 226 -14.25 -5.66 7.76
CA ASP A 226 -13.59 -5.64 6.48
C ASP A 226 -14.48 -5.05 5.37
N CYS A 227 -13.87 -4.67 4.25
CA CYS A 227 -14.56 -4.04 3.13
C CYS A 227 -15.26 -5.03 2.20
N GLY A 228 -16.09 -5.87 2.81
CA GLY A 228 -16.98 -6.81 2.15
C GLY A 228 -18.40 -6.27 1.92
N THR A 229 -19.04 -6.75 0.87
CA THR A 229 -20.44 -6.43 0.53
C THR A 229 -21.44 -6.95 1.58
N GLU A 230 -21.04 -7.99 2.32
CA GLU A 230 -21.78 -8.61 3.40
C GLU A 230 -22.00 -7.67 4.60
N ASN A 231 -21.12 -6.68 4.78
CA ASN A 231 -21.19 -5.76 5.92
C ASN A 231 -21.99 -4.48 5.63
N VAL A 232 -22.46 -4.29 4.40
CA VAL A 232 -23.15 -3.05 3.98
C VAL A 232 -24.39 -2.77 4.81
N LEU A 233 -25.17 -3.80 5.14
CA LEU A 233 -26.37 -3.62 5.98
C LEU A 233 -26.02 -3.24 7.42
N ILE A 234 -24.95 -3.82 7.99
CA ILE A 234 -24.46 -3.43 9.32
C ILE A 234 -24.01 -1.98 9.31
N ALA A 235 -23.29 -1.56 8.26
CA ALA A 235 -22.86 -0.17 8.11
C ALA A 235 -24.06 0.79 8.15
N GLY A 236 -25.11 0.50 7.37
CA GLY A 236 -26.35 1.28 7.38
C GLY A 236 -27.03 1.31 8.75
N MET A 237 -27.19 0.15 9.40
CA MET A 237 -27.81 0.05 10.74
C MET A 237 -27.02 0.83 11.78
N GLN A 238 -25.69 0.66 11.82
CA GLN A 238 -24.82 1.34 12.77
C GLN A 238 -24.85 2.85 12.56
N SER A 239 -24.81 3.31 11.30
CA SER A 239 -24.94 4.73 10.99
C SER A 239 -26.29 5.29 11.40
N TYR A 240 -27.37 4.53 11.23
CA TYR A 240 -28.70 4.93 11.69
C TYR A 240 -28.78 5.03 13.22
N PHE A 241 -28.34 4.00 13.95
CA PHE A 241 -28.31 4.00 15.42
C PHE A 241 -27.49 5.14 16.02
N ARG A 242 -26.55 5.68 15.25
CA ARG A 242 -25.65 6.76 15.67
C ARG A 242 -25.92 8.08 14.96
N ALA A 243 -26.98 8.20 14.16
CA ALA A 243 -27.24 9.35 13.29
C ALA A 243 -27.44 10.65 14.06
N HIS A 244 -28.11 10.58 15.23
CA HIS A 244 -28.41 11.75 16.07
C HIS A 244 -27.41 11.95 17.22
N GLY A 245 -26.26 11.27 17.19
CA GLY A 245 -25.25 11.40 18.23
C GLY A 245 -24.32 12.59 18.01
N ASN A 246 -23.95 13.32 19.08
CA ASN A 246 -22.98 14.42 19.02
C ASN A 246 -21.50 13.95 19.16
N ALA A 247 -21.23 12.66 19.02
CA ALA A 247 -19.89 12.11 19.19
C ALA A 247 -19.07 12.18 17.89
N GLU A 248 -17.75 12.27 18.00
CA GLU A 248 -16.80 12.32 16.87
C GLU A 248 -17.06 11.25 15.78
N TYR A 249 -17.47 10.05 16.21
CA TYR A 249 -17.75 8.89 15.35
C TYR A 249 -19.25 8.67 15.07
N ALA A 250 -20.08 9.71 15.11
CA ALA A 250 -21.51 9.59 14.84
C ALA A 250 -21.84 9.43 13.35
N GLY A 251 -23.06 8.96 13.06
CA GLY A 251 -23.58 8.77 11.70
C GLY A 251 -22.70 7.87 10.83
N VAL A 252 -22.32 8.35 9.65
CA VAL A 252 -21.50 7.59 8.67
C VAL A 252 -20.13 7.17 9.21
N LYS A 253 -19.60 7.90 10.21
CA LYS A 253 -18.30 7.59 10.84
C LYS A 253 -18.38 6.47 11.88
N ALA A 254 -19.59 6.03 12.22
CA ALA A 254 -19.83 5.00 13.21
C ALA A 254 -19.47 3.59 12.71
N HIS A 255 -19.39 3.42 11.39
CA HIS A 255 -18.90 2.19 10.78
C HIS A 255 -17.56 2.46 10.10
N GLN A 256 -16.54 1.70 10.48
CA GLN A 256 -15.18 1.82 9.98
C GLN A 256 -14.83 0.56 9.20
N CYS A 257 -14.88 0.68 7.88
CA CYS A 257 -14.43 -0.31 6.92
C CYS A 257 -12.90 -0.22 6.78
N GLY A 258 -12.20 -1.35 6.85
CA GLY A 258 -10.75 -1.37 6.66
C GLY A 258 -10.24 -2.71 6.16
N SER A 259 -8.93 -2.83 5.97
CA SER A 259 -8.32 -4.10 5.60
C SER A 259 -8.32 -5.09 6.79
N SER A 260 -8.22 -6.39 6.54
CA SER A 260 -8.11 -7.41 7.60
C SER A 260 -7.06 -7.10 8.68
N PRO A 261 -5.83 -6.60 8.36
CA PRO A 261 -4.86 -6.19 9.37
C PRO A 261 -5.31 -5.02 10.26
N SER A 262 -6.34 -4.28 9.88
CA SER A 262 -6.97 -3.24 10.69
C SER A 262 -8.07 -3.79 11.62
N ASN A 263 -8.62 -4.97 11.31
CA ASN A 263 -9.61 -5.70 12.11
C ASN A 263 -8.96 -6.65 13.13
N GLN A 264 -7.89 -6.15 13.78
CA GLN A 264 -6.93 -6.97 14.53
C GLN A 264 -7.52 -7.85 15.62
N ARG A 265 -8.65 -7.44 16.21
CA ARG A 265 -9.14 -8.03 17.45
C ARG A 265 -9.87 -9.34 17.17
N ILE A 266 -10.69 -9.40 16.13
CA ILE A 266 -11.36 -10.61 15.67
C ILE A 266 -10.42 -11.50 14.87
N GLU A 267 -9.54 -10.93 14.04
CA GLU A 267 -8.51 -11.68 13.30
C GLU A 267 -7.52 -12.37 14.24
N GLY A 268 -7.12 -11.69 15.32
CA GLY A 268 -6.31 -12.30 16.38
C GLY A 268 -7.03 -13.46 17.08
N TRP A 269 -8.36 -13.35 17.24
CA TRP A 269 -9.18 -14.41 17.78
C TRP A 269 -9.30 -15.60 16.82
N TRP A 270 -9.50 -15.38 15.51
CA TRP A 270 -9.48 -16.44 14.51
C TRP A 270 -8.14 -17.17 14.45
N SER A 271 -7.03 -16.45 14.58
CA SER A 271 -5.70 -17.06 14.68
C SER A 271 -5.55 -17.95 15.91
N PHE A 272 -6.13 -17.54 17.05
CA PHE A 272 -6.20 -18.39 18.24
C PHE A 272 -7.09 -19.61 17.98
N PHE A 273 -8.33 -19.42 17.53
CA PHE A 273 -9.30 -20.49 17.25
C PHE A 273 -8.76 -21.51 16.24
N ARG A 274 -8.05 -21.06 15.21
CA ARG A 274 -7.39 -21.92 14.24
C ARG A 274 -6.38 -22.85 14.89
N ARG A 275 -5.51 -22.31 15.73
CA ARG A 275 -4.44 -23.08 16.38
C ARG A 275 -4.97 -24.01 17.47
N SER A 276 -6.00 -23.58 18.20
CA SER A 276 -6.52 -24.33 19.35
C SER A 276 -7.58 -25.36 18.98
N ASN A 277 -8.44 -25.09 18.00
CA ASN A 277 -9.65 -25.89 17.78
C ASN A 277 -9.90 -26.24 16.31
N SER A 278 -9.99 -25.25 15.41
CA SER A 278 -10.52 -25.52 14.06
C SER A 278 -9.62 -26.39 13.19
N THR A 279 -8.32 -26.48 13.51
CA THR A 279 -7.39 -27.39 12.81
C THR A 279 -7.77 -28.84 12.98
N TRP A 280 -8.20 -29.24 14.17
CA TRP A 280 -8.65 -30.60 14.41
C TRP A 280 -9.87 -30.94 13.56
N TRP A 281 -10.90 -30.08 13.56
CA TRP A 281 -12.11 -30.26 12.74
C TRP A 281 -11.81 -30.29 11.25
N ILE A 282 -10.93 -29.41 10.78
CA ILE A 282 -10.54 -29.37 9.36
C ILE A 282 -9.85 -30.66 8.94
N ASN A 283 -8.99 -31.23 9.80
CA ASN A 283 -8.33 -32.50 9.50
C ASN A 283 -9.35 -33.64 9.46
N ILE A 284 -10.26 -33.71 10.44
CA ILE A 284 -11.30 -34.75 10.47
C ILE A 284 -12.21 -34.70 9.24
N PHE A 285 -12.73 -33.53 8.88
CA PHE A 285 -13.60 -33.44 7.71
C PHE A 285 -12.86 -33.74 6.42
N LYS A 286 -11.56 -33.40 6.37
CA LYS A 286 -10.70 -33.79 5.25
C LYS A 286 -10.54 -35.30 5.18
N ASP A 287 -10.20 -35.97 6.29
CA ASP A 287 -10.04 -37.42 6.33
C ASP A 287 -11.35 -38.15 5.98
N MET A 288 -12.50 -37.63 6.43
CA MET A 288 -13.82 -38.14 6.05
C MET A 288 -14.11 -37.97 4.56
N SER A 289 -13.64 -36.86 3.95
CA SER A 289 -13.80 -36.63 2.52
C SER A 289 -12.88 -37.54 1.71
N ASP A 290 -11.63 -37.68 2.12
CA ASP A 290 -10.63 -38.53 1.47
C ASP A 290 -11.00 -40.02 1.56
N SER A 291 -11.71 -40.44 2.62
CA SER A 291 -12.23 -41.80 2.79
C SER A 291 -13.59 -42.06 2.13
N GLY A 292 -14.19 -41.05 1.49
CA GLY A 292 -15.50 -41.17 0.82
C GLY A 292 -16.70 -41.24 1.77
N ILE A 293 -16.52 -41.01 3.08
CA ILE A 293 -17.61 -40.90 4.06
C ILE A 293 -18.37 -39.58 3.89
N LEU A 294 -17.65 -38.52 3.51
CA LEU A 294 -18.18 -37.19 3.30
C LEU A 294 -18.03 -36.78 1.83
N GLU A 295 -19.13 -36.78 1.08
CA GLU A 295 -19.16 -36.22 -0.27
C GLU A 295 -19.32 -34.70 -0.21
N LEU A 296 -18.23 -33.99 -0.53
CA LEU A 296 -18.24 -32.55 -0.70
C LEU A 296 -18.72 -32.18 -2.10
N GLY A 297 -20.00 -32.47 -2.37
CA GLY A 297 -20.67 -32.24 -3.64
C GLY A 297 -21.78 -31.18 -3.52
N THR A 298 -21.49 -29.95 -3.95
CA THR A 298 -22.45 -28.84 -4.14
C THR A 298 -23.28 -28.47 -2.90
N ILE A 299 -22.85 -27.45 -2.17
CA ILE A 299 -23.58 -26.75 -1.08
C ILE A 299 -24.99 -26.25 -1.51
N ASN A 300 -25.41 -26.45 -2.76
CA ASN A 300 -26.75 -26.18 -3.27
C ASN A 300 -27.73 -27.37 -3.29
N GLN A 301 -27.39 -28.58 -2.79
CA GLN A 301 -28.32 -29.73 -2.86
C GLN A 301 -28.75 -30.39 -1.53
N ILE A 302 -28.50 -29.79 -0.36
CA ILE A 302 -29.05 -30.29 0.93
C ILE A 302 -30.55 -29.90 1.11
N TYR A 303 -31.32 -29.82 0.03
CA TYR A 303 -32.78 -29.53 0.06
C TYR A 303 -33.62 -30.55 -0.72
N LYS A 304 -33.21 -31.82 -0.76
CA LYS A 304 -34.08 -32.89 -1.27
C LYS A 304 -33.97 -34.18 -0.47
N PHE A 305 -34.40 -34.19 0.79
CA PHE A 305 -35.02 -35.38 1.38
C PHE A 305 -36.09 -34.94 2.38
N GLY A 306 -37.35 -35.23 2.04
CA GLY A 306 -38.55 -34.84 2.78
C GLY A 306 -39.81 -34.88 1.91
N ARG A 307 -40.14 -36.07 1.38
CA ARG A 307 -41.53 -36.55 1.35
C ARG A 307 -41.63 -37.63 2.41
#